data_AF-A0A3A8KIF3-F1
#
_entry.id   AF-A0A3A8KIF3-F1
#
_cell.length_a   1.000
_cell.length_b   1.000
_cell.length_c   1.000
_cell.angle_alpha   90.00
_cell.angle_beta   90.00
_cell.angle_gamma   90.00
#
_symmetry.space_group_name_H-M   'P 1'
#
loop_
_entity.id
_entity.type
_entity.pdbx_description
1 polymer ?
#
loop_
_entity_poly.entity_id
_entity_poly.type
_entity_poly.pdbx_seq_one_letter_code
_entity_poly.pdbx_strand_id
1 'polypeptide(L)'
;MPSKLKLPSLKTPTASAPQAPSTPKSPAKAKPDDWFMKKPLGDPKPVSQPPDEKKLTDSIRRDLLSPGLPVRTEEVALQDNRKVRITTLGQIKIGETDKQQGFTLAALQDLKKISSTETGRMELNGINRHSGLNGTTEKHVQIWKKDESGTTDKAGESKAFGIKAGSKVEYSPQDGIPDPKHASHKEKYGAWGTPQNKPSDSTLLHELHHAREYVDGTIDTKTTVKRGNKPDLSLSEMSAAGLDGFKDSAFIDGKSKLTRPSENTYRHEQGLPQRTFYADKAEVKNSGINRLLKGSVDLDPKLSKEDAAKLEAYKEKTPVKPEQGG
;
A
#
# COMPACT_ATOMS: atom_id res chain seq x y z
N MET A 1 6.51 91.69 22.31
CA MET A 1 5.28 91.10 22.91
C MET A 1 4.13 91.36 21.93
N PRO A 2 3.13 90.47 21.70
CA PRO A 2 2.70 89.33 22.52
C PRO A 2 2.55 87.96 21.80
N SER A 3 2.48 86.94 22.66
CA SER A 3 1.81 85.63 22.58
C SER A 3 2.01 84.67 21.38
N LYS A 4 2.76 83.59 21.65
CA LYS A 4 2.71 82.32 20.92
C LYS A 4 1.41 81.58 21.25
N LEU A 5 0.44 81.60 20.34
CA LEU A 5 -0.65 80.62 20.28
C LEU A 5 -0.27 79.52 19.28
N LYS A 6 -0.20 78.29 19.77
CA LYS A 6 0.19 77.08 19.04
C LYS A 6 -1.07 76.51 18.35
N LEU A 7 -1.16 76.62 17.03
CA LEU A 7 -2.22 75.96 16.25
C LEU A 7 -1.86 74.47 16.01
N PRO A 8 -2.83 73.54 16.09
CA PRO A 8 -2.60 72.12 15.89
C PRO A 8 -2.25 71.80 14.42
N SER A 9 -1.27 70.93 14.22
CA SER A 9 -0.90 70.39 12.91
C SER A 9 -1.98 69.40 12.45
N LEU A 10 -2.69 69.75 11.37
CA LEU A 10 -3.54 68.84 10.61
C LEU A 10 -2.67 67.75 9.97
N LYS A 11 -2.59 66.58 10.59
CA LYS A 11 -2.16 65.37 9.90
C LYS A 11 -3.33 64.90 9.02
N THR A 12 -3.14 65.00 7.72
CA THR A 12 -3.96 64.33 6.71
C THR A 12 -4.10 62.85 7.07
N PRO A 13 -5.31 62.26 7.00
CA PRO A 13 -5.47 60.83 7.22
C PRO A 13 -4.82 60.08 6.05
N THR A 14 -3.72 59.39 6.33
CA THR A 14 -3.19 58.37 5.43
C THR A 14 -4.27 57.31 5.27
N ALA A 15 -4.79 57.14 4.05
CA ALA A 15 -5.67 56.05 3.70
C ALA A 15 -5.05 54.73 4.19
N SER A 16 -5.76 54.02 5.06
CA SER A 16 -5.35 52.67 5.46
C SER A 16 -5.26 51.81 4.20
N ALA A 17 -4.08 51.23 3.98
CA ALA A 17 -3.93 50.20 2.96
C ALA A 17 -4.96 49.09 3.21
N PRO A 18 -5.58 48.52 2.16
CA PRO A 18 -6.53 47.44 2.32
C PRO A 18 -5.87 46.31 3.11
N GLN A 19 -6.54 45.87 4.19
CA GLN A 19 -6.13 44.68 4.93
C GLN A 19 -6.04 43.53 3.94
N ALA A 20 -4.84 42.94 3.82
CA ALA A 20 -4.68 41.69 3.12
C ALA A 20 -5.65 40.67 3.75
N PRO A 21 -6.41 39.91 2.94
CA PRO A 21 -7.33 38.91 3.46
C PRO A 21 -6.56 38.01 4.42
N SER A 22 -7.07 37.91 5.66
CA SER A 22 -6.56 36.99 6.64
C SER A 22 -6.59 35.59 6.04
N THR A 23 -5.40 35.02 5.82
CA THR A 23 -5.26 33.62 5.45
C THR A 23 -6.05 32.80 6.46
N PRO A 24 -7.00 31.95 6.04
CA PRO A 24 -7.60 31.00 6.96
C PRO A 24 -6.46 30.22 7.61
N LYS A 25 -6.42 30.21 8.94
CA LYS A 25 -5.55 29.26 9.65
C LYS A 25 -5.92 27.88 9.13
N SER A 26 -5.01 27.25 8.38
CA SER A 26 -5.15 25.84 8.05
C SER A 26 -5.50 25.09 9.34
N PRO A 27 -6.53 24.24 9.35
CA PRO A 27 -6.83 23.44 10.53
C PRO A 27 -5.54 22.71 10.92
N ALA A 28 -5.20 22.76 12.21
CA ALA A 28 -4.05 22.05 12.74
C ALA A 28 -4.13 20.61 12.24
N LYS A 29 -3.09 20.12 11.55
CA LYS A 29 -3.00 18.72 11.11
C LYS A 29 -3.38 17.85 12.31
N ALA A 30 -4.44 17.06 12.16
CA ALA A 30 -4.82 16.08 13.18
C ALA A 30 -3.57 15.27 13.50
N LYS A 31 -3.27 15.10 14.80
CA LYS A 31 -2.18 14.21 15.18
C LYS A 31 -2.48 12.82 14.60
N PRO A 32 -1.52 12.15 13.95
CA PRO A 32 -1.72 10.81 13.44
C PRO A 32 -2.27 9.91 14.54
N ASP A 33 -3.26 9.09 14.20
CA ASP A 33 -3.87 8.18 15.16
C ASP A 33 -2.84 7.11 15.59
N ASP A 34 -2.27 7.27 16.80
CA ASP A 34 -1.14 6.49 17.32
C ASP A 34 -1.56 5.23 18.09
N TRP A 35 -2.77 4.72 17.82
CA TRP A 35 -3.37 3.61 18.56
C TRP A 35 -2.51 2.34 18.60
N PHE A 36 -1.73 2.11 17.55
CA PHE A 36 -0.81 0.99 17.43
C PHE A 36 0.35 1.02 18.43
N MET A 37 0.70 2.19 18.97
CA MET A 37 1.71 2.33 20.03
C MET A 37 1.13 2.07 21.42
N LYS A 38 -0.20 1.92 21.54
CA LYS A 38 -0.85 1.76 22.84
C LYS A 38 -0.66 0.34 23.35
N LYS A 39 -0.45 0.24 24.66
CA LYS A 39 -0.32 -1.04 25.35
C LYS A 39 -1.66 -1.80 25.29
N PRO A 40 -1.67 -3.09 24.91
CA PRO A 40 -2.85 -3.93 25.05
C PRO A 40 -3.14 -4.21 26.54
N LEU A 41 -4.43 -4.24 26.91
CA LEU A 41 -4.92 -4.53 28.26
C LEU A 41 -5.13 -6.04 28.52
N GLY A 42 -4.64 -6.89 27.62
CA GLY A 42 -4.71 -8.34 27.70
C GLY A 42 -4.28 -8.97 26.38
N ASP A 43 -4.35 -10.29 26.30
CA ASP A 43 -4.08 -11.01 25.06
C ASP A 43 -5.23 -10.82 24.06
N PRO A 44 -4.94 -10.76 22.75
CA PRO A 44 -5.97 -10.81 21.72
C PRO A 44 -6.84 -12.05 21.88
N LYS A 45 -8.16 -11.87 21.82
CA LYS A 45 -9.14 -12.95 21.96
C LYS A 45 -9.77 -13.25 20.61
N PRO A 46 -9.89 -14.53 20.20
CA PRO A 46 -10.60 -14.89 18.99
C PRO A 46 -12.05 -14.40 19.03
N VAL A 47 -12.51 -13.82 17.92
CA VAL A 47 -13.91 -13.44 17.71
C VAL A 47 -14.41 -13.96 16.36
N SER A 48 -15.72 -14.05 16.20
CA SER A 48 -16.32 -14.43 14.92
C SER A 48 -16.03 -13.36 13.86
N GLN A 49 -15.48 -13.79 12.72
CA GLN A 49 -15.30 -12.90 11.58
C GLN A 49 -16.67 -12.53 10.98
N PRO A 50 -16.93 -11.23 10.66
CA PRO A 50 -18.14 -10.83 9.97
C PRO A 50 -18.35 -11.61 8.65
N PRO A 51 -19.59 -12.02 8.29
CA PRO A 51 -19.85 -12.85 7.11
C PRO A 51 -19.29 -12.29 5.79
N ASP A 52 -19.40 -10.99 5.57
CA ASP A 52 -18.90 -10.34 4.35
C ASP A 52 -17.37 -10.36 4.26
N GLU A 53 -16.70 -10.13 5.38
CA GLU A 53 -15.24 -10.26 5.45
C GLU A 53 -14.79 -11.70 5.27
N LYS A 54 -15.52 -12.66 5.85
CA LYS A 54 -15.25 -14.09 5.68
C LYS A 54 -15.35 -14.49 4.21
N LYS A 55 -16.36 -13.99 3.49
CA LYS A 55 -16.51 -14.24 2.05
C LYS A 55 -15.30 -13.72 1.25
N LEU A 56 -14.78 -12.54 1.62
CA LEU A 56 -13.59 -11.97 0.99
C LEU A 56 -12.32 -12.76 1.33
N THR A 57 -12.08 -13.08 2.61
CA THR A 57 -10.90 -13.88 3.01
C THR A 57 -10.92 -15.28 2.41
N ASP A 58 -12.08 -15.94 2.38
CA ASP A 58 -12.24 -17.23 1.71
C ASP A 58 -11.94 -17.11 0.21
N SER A 59 -12.38 -16.01 -0.43
CA SER A 59 -12.10 -15.80 -1.84
C SER A 59 -10.63 -15.48 -2.13
N ILE A 60 -9.94 -14.73 -1.26
CA ILE A 60 -8.50 -14.48 -1.41
C ILE A 60 -7.72 -15.78 -1.25
N ARG A 61 -8.07 -16.62 -0.27
CA ARG A 61 -7.46 -17.96 -0.09
C ARG A 61 -7.57 -18.83 -1.35
N ARG A 62 -8.69 -18.72 -2.08
CA ARG A 62 -8.86 -19.42 -3.37
C ARG A 62 -7.84 -18.95 -4.37
N ASP A 63 -7.80 -17.64 -4.59
CA ASP A 63 -6.99 -17.08 -5.66
C ASP A 63 -5.51 -17.36 -5.40
N LEU A 64 -5.07 -17.35 -4.13
CA LEU A 64 -3.71 -17.68 -3.73
C LEU A 64 -3.39 -19.17 -3.78
N LEU A 65 -4.35 -20.03 -4.13
CA LEU A 65 -4.23 -21.50 -4.12
C LEU A 65 -3.63 -22.03 -2.81
N SER A 66 -3.93 -21.36 -1.71
CA SER A 66 -3.29 -21.57 -0.40
C SER A 66 -4.33 -21.99 0.64
N PRO A 67 -4.81 -23.26 0.59
CA PRO A 67 -5.81 -23.74 1.53
C PRO A 67 -5.30 -23.75 2.97
N GLY A 68 -3.98 -23.84 3.19
CA GLY A 68 -3.35 -23.74 4.50
C GLY A 68 -3.17 -22.32 5.05
N LEU A 69 -3.54 -21.28 4.30
CA LEU A 69 -3.33 -19.88 4.72
C LEU A 69 -4.15 -19.58 5.99
N PRO A 70 -3.50 -19.25 7.13
CA PRO A 70 -4.20 -18.96 8.37
C PRO A 70 -5.11 -17.74 8.23
N VAL A 71 -6.39 -17.89 8.57
CA VAL A 71 -7.34 -16.78 8.68
C VAL A 71 -7.98 -16.79 10.05
N ARG A 72 -7.92 -15.66 10.75
CA ARG A 72 -8.57 -15.48 12.04
C ARG A 72 -8.86 -14.00 12.30
N THR A 73 -9.87 -13.74 13.10
CA THR A 73 -10.18 -12.41 13.61
C THR A 73 -10.06 -12.45 15.14
N GLU A 74 -9.35 -11.47 15.68
CA GLU A 74 -9.08 -11.34 17.10
C GLU A 74 -9.43 -9.92 17.56
N GLU A 75 -9.82 -9.75 18.82
CA GLU A 75 -10.05 -8.45 19.43
C GLU A 75 -9.17 -8.24 20.66
N VAL A 76 -8.68 -7.02 20.82
CA VAL A 76 -7.90 -6.61 21.99
C VAL A 76 -8.30 -5.20 22.42
N ALA A 77 -8.45 -4.99 23.73
CA ALA A 77 -8.64 -3.66 24.29
C ALA A 77 -7.29 -2.97 24.51
N LEU A 78 -7.22 -1.66 24.28
CA LEU A 78 -6.05 -0.83 24.49
C LEU A 78 -6.18 -0.01 25.78
N GLN A 79 -5.04 0.42 26.32
CA GLN A 79 -4.96 1.21 27.56
C GLN A 79 -5.71 2.56 27.53
N ASP A 80 -6.08 3.05 26.35
CA ASP A 80 -6.86 4.28 26.17
C ASP A 80 -8.35 4.01 25.86
N ASN A 81 -8.85 2.86 26.30
CA ASN A 81 -10.24 2.40 26.20
C ASN A 81 -10.73 2.11 24.78
N ARG A 82 -9.86 2.13 23.76
CA ARG A 82 -10.22 1.67 22.42
C ARG A 82 -10.22 0.16 22.31
N LYS A 83 -11.04 -0.36 21.41
CA LYS A 83 -10.98 -1.76 20.97
C LYS A 83 -10.37 -1.81 19.59
N VAL A 84 -9.45 -2.75 19.41
CA VAL A 84 -8.84 -3.06 18.10
C VAL A 84 -9.32 -4.44 17.70
N ARG A 85 -9.85 -4.54 16.49
CA ARG A 85 -10.12 -5.79 15.80
C ARG A 85 -9.00 -6.04 14.79
N ILE A 86 -8.46 -7.23 14.81
CA ILE A 86 -7.31 -7.64 14.00
C ILE A 86 -7.76 -8.81 13.13
N THR A 87 -7.85 -8.59 11.82
CA THR A 87 -8.10 -9.66 10.86
C THR A 87 -6.77 -10.09 10.25
N THR A 88 -6.41 -11.36 10.45
CA THR A 88 -5.19 -11.97 9.93
C THR A 88 -5.52 -12.78 8.69
N LEU A 89 -4.72 -12.59 7.63
CA LEU A 89 -4.71 -13.36 6.40
C LEU A 89 -3.25 -13.75 6.11
N GLY A 90 -2.85 -14.94 6.55
CA GLY A 90 -1.47 -15.38 6.53
C GLY A 90 -0.56 -14.48 7.36
N GLN A 91 0.38 -13.82 6.70
CA GLN A 91 1.31 -12.87 7.33
C GLN A 91 0.81 -11.42 7.30
N ILE A 92 -0.31 -11.14 6.63
CA ILE A 92 -0.93 -9.82 6.59
C ILE A 92 -1.90 -9.70 7.76
N LYS A 93 -1.76 -8.64 8.55
CA LYS A 93 -2.67 -8.30 9.65
C LYS A 93 -3.27 -6.92 9.44
N ILE A 94 -4.59 -6.87 9.34
CA ILE A 94 -5.36 -5.63 9.15
C ILE A 94 -5.95 -5.25 10.50
N GLY A 95 -5.65 -4.03 10.95
CA GLY A 95 -6.17 -3.52 12.21
C GLY A 95 -7.22 -2.44 12.02
N GLU A 96 -8.33 -2.58 12.73
CA GLU A 96 -9.42 -1.62 12.75
C GLU A 96 -9.76 -1.25 14.20
N THR A 97 -9.91 0.05 14.46
CA THR A 97 -10.44 0.54 15.74
C THR A 97 -11.94 0.78 15.65
N ASP A 98 -12.59 0.87 16.80
CA ASP A 98 -13.97 1.34 16.95
C ASP A 98 -14.27 2.71 16.29
N LYS A 99 -13.24 3.53 16.04
CA LYS A 99 -13.32 4.82 15.34
C LYS A 99 -13.12 4.73 13.82
N GLN A 100 -12.78 3.56 13.29
CA GLN A 100 -12.43 3.36 11.87
C GLN A 100 -13.28 2.24 11.24
N GLN A 101 -14.56 2.16 11.61
CA GLN A 101 -15.47 1.10 11.19
C GLN A 101 -15.52 0.94 9.67
N GLY A 102 -15.43 -0.30 9.20
CA GLY A 102 -15.49 -0.64 7.78
C GLY A 102 -14.13 -0.57 7.06
N PHE A 103 -13.07 -0.14 7.72
CA PHE A 103 -11.72 -0.15 7.15
C PHE A 103 -11.26 -1.55 6.80
N THR A 104 -11.49 -2.55 7.68
CA THR A 104 -11.08 -3.93 7.39
C THR A 104 -11.80 -4.47 6.16
N LEU A 105 -13.09 -4.19 6.03
CA LEU A 105 -13.88 -4.61 4.87
C LEU A 105 -13.34 -3.99 3.57
N ALA A 106 -13.07 -2.68 3.56
CA ALA A 106 -12.49 -1.99 2.41
C ALA A 106 -11.11 -2.56 2.03
N ALA A 107 -10.25 -2.82 3.01
CA ALA A 107 -8.96 -3.44 2.78
C ALA A 107 -9.03 -4.85 2.21
N LEU A 108 -9.99 -5.66 2.68
CA LEU A 108 -10.24 -6.98 2.13
C LEU A 108 -10.79 -6.92 0.71
N GLN A 109 -11.58 -5.90 0.35
CA GLN A 109 -12.04 -5.69 -1.03
C GLN A 109 -10.88 -5.38 -1.97
N ASP A 110 -9.97 -4.50 -1.56
CA ASP A 110 -8.77 -4.18 -2.34
C ASP A 110 -7.83 -5.38 -2.45
N LEU A 111 -7.57 -6.09 -1.34
CA LEU A 111 -6.78 -7.33 -1.36
C LEU A 111 -7.42 -8.41 -2.24
N LYS A 112 -8.75 -8.48 -2.33
CA LYS A 112 -9.44 -9.41 -3.22
C LYS A 112 -9.31 -9.04 -4.70
N LYS A 113 -9.33 -7.75 -5.03
CA LYS A 113 -9.00 -7.33 -6.41
C LYS A 113 -7.56 -7.66 -6.75
N ILE A 114 -6.63 -7.34 -5.84
CA ILE A 114 -5.21 -7.69 -5.98
C ILE A 114 -5.04 -9.19 -6.21
N SER A 115 -5.61 -10.04 -5.34
CA SER A 115 -5.46 -11.49 -5.47
C SER A 115 -6.05 -12.06 -6.76
N SER A 116 -6.94 -11.34 -7.45
CA SER A 116 -7.53 -11.80 -8.70
C SER A 116 -6.59 -11.75 -9.91
N THR A 117 -5.46 -11.03 -9.83
CA THR A 117 -4.49 -10.91 -10.95
C THR A 117 -3.25 -11.77 -10.73
N GLU A 118 -2.49 -12.06 -11.79
CA GLU A 118 -1.23 -12.81 -11.69
C GLU A 118 -0.19 -12.02 -10.89
N THR A 119 -0.07 -10.71 -11.15
CA THR A 119 0.82 -9.81 -10.39
C THR A 119 0.48 -9.81 -8.91
N GLY A 120 -0.79 -9.63 -8.56
CA GLY A 120 -1.20 -9.54 -7.17
C GLY A 120 -1.08 -10.88 -6.44
N ARG A 121 -1.34 -12.02 -7.10
CA ARG A 121 -1.03 -13.35 -6.53
C ARG A 121 0.46 -13.50 -6.23
N MET A 122 1.34 -13.09 -7.14
CA MET A 122 2.79 -13.15 -6.96
C MET A 122 3.26 -12.30 -5.78
N GLU A 123 2.70 -11.10 -5.60
CA GLU A 123 2.99 -10.20 -4.48
C GLU A 123 2.53 -10.81 -3.14
N LEU A 124 1.27 -11.21 -3.04
CA LEU A 124 0.68 -11.75 -1.81
C LEU A 124 1.31 -13.11 -1.41
N ASN A 125 1.63 -13.98 -2.36
CA ASN A 125 2.38 -15.22 -2.08
C ASN A 125 3.82 -14.90 -1.64
N GLY A 126 4.44 -13.88 -2.22
CA GLY A 126 5.74 -13.36 -1.82
C GLY A 126 5.78 -12.94 -0.35
N ILE A 127 4.74 -12.28 0.15
CA ILE A 127 4.61 -11.92 1.57
C ILE A 127 4.38 -13.17 2.43
N ASN A 128 3.47 -14.06 2.02
CA ASN A 128 3.06 -15.21 2.83
C ASN A 128 4.09 -16.34 2.92
N ARG A 129 5.17 -16.30 2.13
CA ARG A 129 6.30 -17.26 2.25
C ARG A 129 7.04 -17.19 3.59
N HIS A 130 6.85 -16.10 4.35
CA HIS A 130 7.45 -15.88 5.68
C HIS A 130 6.59 -16.37 6.84
N SER A 131 5.67 -17.29 6.58
CA SER A 131 4.71 -17.80 7.57
C SER A 131 5.29 -18.69 8.67
N GLY A 132 6.61 -18.74 8.84
CA GLY A 132 7.27 -19.61 9.83
C GLY A 132 7.28 -21.09 9.46
N LEU A 133 6.31 -21.56 8.66
CA LEU A 133 6.19 -22.94 8.20
C LEU A 133 7.28 -23.34 7.19
N ASN A 134 7.89 -22.37 6.50
CA ASN A 134 8.96 -22.58 5.51
C ASN A 134 10.37 -22.27 6.05
N GLY A 135 10.56 -22.23 7.36
CA GLY A 135 11.89 -22.07 8.00
C GLY A 135 12.45 -20.64 8.03
N THR A 136 11.67 -19.64 7.62
CA THR A 136 11.97 -18.22 7.78
C THR A 136 11.39 -17.69 9.10
N THR A 137 12.07 -16.74 9.75
CA THR A 137 11.53 -16.06 10.94
C THR A 137 10.19 -15.44 10.60
N GLU A 138 9.17 -15.63 11.45
CA GLU A 138 7.85 -15.05 11.26
C GLU A 138 7.96 -13.51 11.14
N LYS A 139 7.60 -12.98 9.98
CA LYS A 139 7.65 -11.55 9.65
C LYS A 139 6.32 -11.15 9.02
N HIS A 140 5.71 -10.12 9.59
CA HIS A 140 4.35 -9.73 9.26
C HIS A 140 4.28 -8.41 8.49
N VAL A 141 3.17 -8.22 7.76
CA VAL A 141 2.78 -6.93 7.21
C VAL A 141 1.56 -6.42 7.98
N GLN A 142 1.67 -5.23 8.54
CA GLN A 142 0.58 -4.55 9.25
C GLN A 142 -0.08 -3.56 8.31
N ILE A 143 -1.40 -3.62 8.16
CA ILE A 143 -2.16 -2.67 7.33
C ILE A 143 -3.04 -1.81 8.23
N TRP A 144 -2.82 -0.49 8.20
CA TRP A 144 -3.54 0.50 8.99
C TRP A 144 -4.17 1.57 8.12
N LYS A 145 -5.27 2.17 8.63
CA LYS A 145 -5.90 3.30 7.97
C LYS A 145 -5.03 4.54 8.08
N LYS A 146 -4.91 5.27 6.99
CA LYS A 146 -4.39 6.63 6.93
C LYS A 146 -5.47 7.56 6.35
N ASP A 147 -5.46 8.82 6.74
CA ASP A 147 -6.39 9.82 6.21
C ASP A 147 -5.90 10.45 4.88
N GLU A 148 -4.70 10.08 4.43
CA GLU A 148 -4.09 10.52 3.17
C GLU A 148 -3.55 9.29 2.41
N SER A 149 -2.95 9.49 1.24
CA SER A 149 -2.40 8.41 0.41
C SER A 149 -1.31 7.58 1.11
N GLY A 150 -1.13 6.36 0.60
CA GLY A 150 -0.34 5.29 1.23
C GLY A 150 1.12 5.63 1.54
N THR A 151 1.67 4.94 2.54
CA THR A 151 3.09 4.91 2.91
C THR A 151 3.46 3.58 3.56
N THR A 152 4.69 3.14 3.33
CA THR A 152 5.24 1.93 3.95
C THR A 152 6.55 2.20 4.67
N ASP A 153 6.66 1.69 5.89
CA ASP A 153 7.87 1.79 6.70
C ASP A 153 8.23 0.43 7.32
N LYS A 154 9.44 0.35 7.88
CA LYS A 154 9.80 -0.75 8.77
C LYS A 154 8.87 -0.74 9.98
N ALA A 155 8.18 -1.85 10.24
CA ALA A 155 7.40 -1.96 11.45
C ALA A 155 8.32 -2.10 12.67
N GLY A 156 8.07 -1.29 13.69
CA GLY A 156 8.50 -1.62 15.05
C GLY A 156 7.73 -2.82 15.60
N GLU A 157 8.22 -3.40 16.70
CA GLU A 157 7.47 -4.42 17.45
C GLU A 157 6.07 -3.89 17.81
N SER A 158 5.05 -4.69 17.55
CA SER A 158 3.66 -4.35 17.83
C SER A 158 3.04 -5.42 18.71
N LYS A 159 2.90 -5.10 20.00
CA LYS A 159 2.35 -6.05 20.99
C LYS A 159 0.88 -6.38 20.71
N ALA A 160 0.08 -5.37 20.34
CA ALA A 160 -1.33 -5.59 20.01
C ALA A 160 -1.50 -6.56 18.82
N PHE A 161 -0.61 -6.48 17.82
CA PHE A 161 -0.63 -7.39 16.68
C PHE A 161 0.19 -8.68 16.88
N GLY A 162 0.88 -8.84 18.00
CA GLY A 162 1.79 -9.97 18.23
C GLY A 162 2.97 -10.03 17.25
N ILE A 163 3.47 -8.88 16.79
CA ILE A 163 4.51 -8.79 15.74
C ILE A 163 5.84 -8.41 16.37
N LYS A 164 6.86 -9.25 16.14
CA LYS A 164 8.25 -8.99 16.56
C LYS A 164 9.09 -8.32 15.48
N ALA A 165 8.80 -8.57 14.20
CA ALA A 165 9.48 -7.96 13.06
C ALA A 165 8.55 -7.93 11.85
N GLY A 166 8.71 -6.93 10.97
CA GLY A 166 7.89 -6.82 9.78
C GLY A 166 7.91 -5.46 9.11
N SER A 167 6.84 -5.17 8.38
CA SER A 167 6.56 -3.89 7.74
C SER A 167 5.19 -3.34 8.16
N LYS A 168 5.06 -2.02 8.11
CA LYS A 168 3.83 -1.28 8.37
C LYS A 168 3.44 -0.55 7.08
N VAL A 169 2.25 -0.84 6.59
CA VAL A 169 1.57 -0.17 5.49
C VAL A 169 0.44 0.68 6.06
N GLU A 170 0.50 1.97 5.84
CA GLU A 170 -0.58 2.91 6.16
C GLU A 170 -1.19 3.37 4.84
N TYR A 171 -2.49 3.18 4.62
CA TYR A 171 -3.13 3.62 3.37
C TYR A 171 -4.59 4.05 3.55
N SER A 172 -5.09 4.83 2.59
CA SER A 172 -6.49 5.26 2.51
C SER A 172 -7.22 4.44 1.44
N PRO A 173 -8.25 3.65 1.79
CA PRO A 173 -9.13 3.01 0.81
C PRO A 173 -10.00 4.02 0.04
N GLN A 174 -10.12 5.25 0.54
CA GLN A 174 -10.94 6.31 -0.06
C GLN A 174 -10.14 7.20 -1.02
N ASP A 175 -8.83 7.32 -0.82
CA ASP A 175 -7.97 8.23 -1.57
C ASP A 175 -6.85 7.48 -2.29
N GLY A 176 -6.91 7.47 -3.62
CA GLY A 176 -5.80 7.05 -4.46
C GLY A 176 -4.63 8.06 -4.47
N ILE A 177 -3.53 7.70 -5.12
CA ILE A 177 -2.29 8.50 -5.15
C ILE A 177 -2.56 9.92 -5.70
N PRO A 178 -2.19 11.00 -4.98
CA PRO A 178 -2.34 12.37 -5.46
C PRO A 178 -1.51 12.61 -6.73
N ASP A 179 -2.04 13.40 -7.67
CA ASP A 179 -1.30 13.83 -8.87
C ASP A 179 -0.35 14.97 -8.46
N PRO A 180 0.97 14.87 -8.70
CA PRO A 180 1.86 16.02 -8.58
C PRO A 180 1.60 17.02 -9.72
N LYS A 181 0.53 17.82 -9.61
CA LYS A 181 0.26 19.07 -10.36
C LYS A 181 0.48 19.06 -11.89
N HIS A 182 0.50 17.91 -12.57
CA HIS A 182 0.71 17.85 -14.02
C HIS A 182 -0.26 16.85 -14.68
N ALA A 183 -1.55 17.17 -14.59
CA ALA A 183 -2.65 16.50 -15.29
C ALA A 183 -2.63 16.67 -16.83
N SER A 184 -1.55 17.18 -17.43
CA SER A 184 -1.46 17.45 -18.87
C SER A 184 -0.67 16.40 -19.66
N HIS A 185 -0.10 15.38 -19.01
CA HIS A 185 0.51 14.27 -19.74
C HIS A 185 -0.60 13.40 -20.33
N LYS A 186 -0.96 13.68 -21.60
CA LYS A 186 -1.60 12.71 -22.49
C LYS A 186 -0.60 11.57 -22.70
N GLU A 187 -0.55 10.64 -21.77
CA GLU A 187 0.10 9.36 -22.03
C GLU A 187 -0.73 8.59 -23.06
N LYS A 188 -0.03 7.73 -23.81
CA LYS A 188 -0.60 6.81 -24.80
C LYS A 188 -1.76 5.94 -24.26
N TYR A 189 -1.94 5.90 -22.93
CA TYR A 189 -2.88 5.03 -22.19
C TYR A 189 -3.95 5.80 -21.37
N GLY A 190 -4.10 7.12 -21.55
CA GLY A 190 -5.15 7.91 -20.89
C GLY A 190 -4.64 8.85 -19.78
N ALA A 191 -5.53 9.69 -19.24
CA ALA A 191 -5.17 10.69 -18.23
C ALA A 191 -5.10 10.06 -16.82
N TRP A 192 -3.88 9.81 -16.33
CA TRP A 192 -3.63 9.28 -14.97
C TRP A 192 -4.32 10.09 -13.85
N GLY A 193 -4.44 11.41 -14.01
CA GLY A 193 -4.90 12.34 -12.97
C GLY A 193 -6.34 12.14 -12.50
N THR A 194 -7.15 11.31 -13.17
CA THR A 194 -8.56 11.10 -12.85
C THR A 194 -8.77 10.08 -11.72
N PRO A 195 -9.77 10.24 -10.83
CA PRO A 195 -10.05 9.29 -9.74
C PRO A 195 -10.21 7.83 -10.20
N GLN A 196 -10.79 7.59 -11.38
CA GLN A 196 -10.99 6.26 -11.96
C GLN A 196 -9.67 5.54 -12.27
N ASN A 197 -8.60 6.31 -12.50
CA ASN A 197 -7.26 5.79 -12.79
C ASN A 197 -6.38 5.75 -11.54
N LYS A 198 -6.93 5.97 -10.35
CA LYS A 198 -6.20 5.92 -9.08
C LYS A 198 -6.93 5.04 -8.07
N PRO A 199 -7.22 3.77 -8.42
CA PRO A 199 -7.89 2.91 -7.48
C PRO A 199 -6.99 2.65 -6.26
N SER A 200 -7.63 2.54 -5.09
CA SER A 200 -6.96 2.28 -3.82
C SER A 200 -6.19 0.95 -3.85
N ASP A 201 -6.70 -0.07 -4.55
CA ASP A 201 -6.03 -1.36 -4.72
C ASP A 201 -4.67 -1.25 -5.43
N SER A 202 -4.51 -0.38 -6.42
CA SER A 202 -3.21 -0.10 -7.03
C SER A 202 -2.24 0.58 -6.05
N THR A 203 -2.76 1.45 -5.18
CA THR A 203 -1.95 2.09 -4.13
C THR A 203 -1.53 1.06 -3.09
N LEU A 204 -2.47 0.24 -2.64
CA LEU A 204 -2.20 -0.82 -1.67
C LEU A 204 -1.18 -1.82 -2.22
N LEU A 205 -1.29 -2.23 -3.49
CA LEU A 205 -0.29 -3.11 -4.10
C LEU A 205 1.11 -2.48 -4.12
N HIS A 206 1.22 -1.20 -4.47
CA HIS A 206 2.49 -0.48 -4.43
C HIS A 206 3.13 -0.54 -3.03
N GLU A 207 2.34 -0.25 -2.00
CA GLU A 207 2.80 -0.32 -0.61
C GLU A 207 3.11 -1.75 -0.14
N LEU A 208 2.35 -2.75 -0.61
CA LEU A 208 2.62 -4.16 -0.33
C LEU A 208 3.95 -4.62 -0.94
N HIS A 209 4.35 -4.06 -2.09
CA HIS A 209 5.66 -4.32 -2.69
C HIS A 209 6.80 -3.87 -1.77
N HIS A 210 6.74 -2.63 -1.27
CA HIS A 210 7.67 -2.13 -0.26
C HIS A 210 7.67 -2.99 1.00
N ALA A 211 6.47 -3.40 1.44
CA ALA A 211 6.33 -4.22 2.62
C ALA A 211 7.00 -5.59 2.45
N ARG A 212 6.89 -6.18 1.26
CA ARG A 212 7.59 -7.40 0.90
C ARG A 212 9.10 -7.19 0.88
N GLU A 213 9.62 -6.12 0.28
CA GLU A 213 11.06 -5.83 0.28
C GLU A 213 11.61 -5.70 1.71
N TYR A 214 10.86 -5.09 2.63
CA TYR A 214 11.20 -5.04 4.06
C TYR A 214 11.22 -6.43 4.71
N VAL A 215 10.18 -7.22 4.47
CA VAL A 215 10.05 -8.58 5.00
C VAL A 215 11.16 -9.49 4.46
N ASP A 216 11.52 -9.35 3.19
CA ASP A 216 12.62 -10.06 2.54
C ASP A 216 14.01 -9.56 2.99
N GLY A 217 14.07 -8.36 3.58
CA GLY A 217 15.33 -7.69 3.95
C GLY A 217 16.12 -7.24 2.72
N THR A 218 15.43 -6.96 1.61
CA THR A 218 16.02 -6.54 0.33
C THR A 218 15.77 -5.08 0.00
N ILE A 219 14.97 -4.37 0.80
CA ILE A 219 14.67 -2.97 0.55
C ILE A 219 15.93 -2.10 0.47
N ASP A 220 16.00 -1.27 -0.58
CA ASP A 220 17.05 -0.29 -0.77
C ASP A 220 16.47 1.12 -0.92
N THR A 221 16.40 1.82 0.21
CA THR A 221 15.97 3.22 0.28
C THR A 221 17.15 4.21 0.19
N LYS A 222 18.40 3.72 0.19
CA LYS A 222 19.60 4.56 0.22
C LYS A 222 20.15 4.84 -1.17
N THR A 223 20.05 3.86 -2.06
CA THR A 223 20.44 4.02 -3.45
C THR A 223 19.38 4.87 -4.15
N THR A 224 19.80 6.04 -4.61
CA THR A 224 18.96 6.89 -5.45
C THR A 224 19.39 6.81 -6.91
N VAL A 225 18.41 6.89 -7.80
CA VAL A 225 18.61 6.92 -9.24
C VAL A 225 18.41 8.36 -9.69
N LYS A 226 19.43 8.89 -10.39
CA LYS A 226 19.38 10.21 -10.99
C LYS A 226 18.41 10.23 -12.15
N ARG A 227 17.51 11.22 -12.18
CA ARG A 227 16.44 11.34 -13.19
C ARG A 227 16.51 12.66 -13.94
N GLY A 228 17.67 12.96 -14.53
CA GLY A 228 17.87 14.19 -15.29
C GLY A 228 17.50 15.44 -14.47
N ASN A 229 16.44 16.13 -14.89
CA ASN A 229 15.93 17.36 -14.25
C ASN A 229 14.85 17.10 -13.19
N LYS A 230 14.45 15.85 -12.95
CA LYS A 230 13.50 15.47 -11.90
C LYS A 230 14.25 15.17 -10.59
N PRO A 231 13.60 15.29 -9.43
CA PRO A 231 14.19 14.86 -8.16
C PRO A 231 14.64 13.40 -8.25
N ASP A 232 15.76 13.07 -7.62
CA ASP A 232 16.22 11.69 -7.52
C ASP A 232 15.14 10.80 -6.88
N LEU A 233 15.03 9.55 -7.33
CA LEU A 233 14.09 8.58 -6.78
C LEU A 233 14.85 7.42 -6.14
N SER A 234 14.37 6.92 -5.00
CA SER A 234 14.97 5.72 -4.42
C SER A 234 14.75 4.52 -5.34
N LEU A 235 15.69 3.58 -5.30
CA LEU A 235 15.63 2.39 -6.15
C LEU A 235 14.40 1.52 -5.83
N SER A 236 14.04 1.42 -4.55
CA SER A 236 12.82 0.74 -4.08
C SER A 236 11.54 1.33 -4.69
N GLU A 237 11.40 2.66 -4.77
CA GLU A 237 10.25 3.31 -5.42
C GLU A 237 10.18 3.02 -6.92
N MET A 238 11.32 2.99 -7.61
CA MET A 238 11.34 2.60 -9.03
C MET A 238 10.98 1.11 -9.23
N SER A 239 11.39 0.25 -8.29
CA SER A 239 11.06 -1.18 -8.30
C SER A 239 9.56 -1.39 -8.14
N ALA A 240 8.98 -0.77 -7.10
CA ALA A 240 7.55 -0.83 -6.79
C ALA A 240 6.70 -0.24 -7.91
N ALA A 241 7.10 0.88 -8.51
CA ALA A 241 6.38 1.46 -9.65
C ALA A 241 6.47 0.59 -10.91
N GLY A 242 7.62 -0.07 -11.15
CA GLY A 242 7.84 -0.87 -12.33
C GLY A 242 8.28 -0.07 -13.56
N LEU A 243 9.37 0.69 -13.42
CA LEU A 243 9.93 1.50 -14.51
C LEU A 243 10.82 0.68 -15.46
N ASP A 244 11.10 1.23 -16.65
CA ASP A 244 11.73 0.50 -17.78
C ASP A 244 13.06 -0.18 -17.44
N GLY A 245 13.83 0.39 -16.50
CA GLY A 245 15.07 -0.22 -15.98
C GLY A 245 14.90 -1.63 -15.39
N PHE A 246 13.66 -2.04 -15.13
CA PHE A 246 13.32 -3.33 -14.57
C PHE A 246 12.62 -4.30 -15.54
N LYS A 247 12.53 -3.94 -16.83
CA LYS A 247 12.05 -4.78 -17.93
C LYS A 247 10.58 -5.21 -17.87
N ASP A 248 9.75 -4.52 -17.09
CA ASP A 248 8.30 -4.77 -17.03
C ASP A 248 7.62 -4.56 -18.40
N SER A 249 8.22 -3.72 -19.26
CA SER A 249 7.75 -3.46 -20.63
C SER A 249 7.67 -4.70 -21.51
N ALA A 250 8.53 -5.72 -21.31
CA ALA A 250 8.45 -6.95 -22.09
C ALA A 250 7.21 -7.78 -21.74
N PHE A 251 6.76 -7.77 -20.47
CA PHE A 251 5.50 -8.37 -20.06
C PHE A 251 4.30 -7.57 -20.61
N ILE A 252 4.32 -6.25 -20.44
CA ILE A 252 3.26 -5.35 -20.89
C ILE A 252 3.06 -5.40 -22.41
N ASP A 253 4.14 -5.60 -23.18
CA ASP A 253 4.12 -5.77 -24.63
C ASP A 253 3.72 -7.20 -25.07
N GLY A 254 3.46 -8.13 -24.13
CA GLY A 254 3.16 -9.53 -24.42
C GLY A 254 4.35 -10.34 -24.96
N LYS A 255 5.58 -9.84 -24.80
CA LYS A 255 6.82 -10.45 -25.32
C LYS A 255 7.50 -11.40 -24.32
N SER A 256 7.13 -11.32 -23.04
CA SER A 256 7.65 -12.21 -21.99
C SER A 256 6.60 -12.49 -20.92
N LYS A 257 6.79 -13.57 -20.17
CA LYS A 257 5.99 -13.85 -18.96
C LYS A 257 6.28 -12.83 -17.86
N LEU A 258 5.35 -12.72 -16.90
CA LEU A 258 5.58 -11.98 -15.67
C LEU A 258 6.77 -12.60 -14.91
N THR A 259 7.71 -11.77 -14.48
CA THR A 259 8.91 -12.25 -13.76
C THR A 259 9.05 -11.65 -12.36
N ARG A 260 8.31 -10.58 -12.08
CA ARG A 260 8.27 -9.87 -10.81
C ARG A 260 6.99 -9.03 -10.74
N PRO A 261 6.43 -8.82 -9.54
CA PRO A 261 5.31 -7.92 -9.38
C PRO A 261 5.78 -6.46 -9.34
N SER A 262 4.94 -5.57 -9.83
CA SER A 262 5.08 -4.12 -9.72
C SER A 262 3.72 -3.45 -9.90
N GLU A 263 3.62 -2.17 -9.57
CA GLU A 263 2.43 -1.38 -9.84
C GLU A 263 2.08 -1.38 -11.33
N ASN A 264 3.04 -1.15 -12.24
CA ASN A 264 2.76 -1.11 -13.68
C ASN A 264 2.31 -2.46 -14.27
N THR A 265 2.85 -3.58 -13.78
CA THR A 265 2.40 -4.91 -14.22
C THR A 265 0.97 -5.20 -13.75
N TYR A 266 0.63 -4.83 -12.51
CA TYR A 266 -0.74 -4.93 -11.99
C TYR A 266 -1.72 -4.01 -12.75
N ARG A 267 -1.31 -2.76 -12.98
CA ARG A 267 -2.13 -1.78 -13.69
C ARG A 267 -2.42 -2.19 -15.12
N HIS A 268 -1.46 -2.82 -15.79
CA HIS A 268 -1.67 -3.42 -17.11
C HIS A 268 -2.76 -4.51 -17.07
N GLU A 269 -2.72 -5.44 -16.10
CA GLU A 269 -3.76 -6.47 -15.94
C GLU A 269 -5.14 -5.88 -15.62
N GLN A 270 -5.20 -4.70 -15.01
CA GLN A 270 -6.44 -3.98 -14.70
C GLN A 270 -6.91 -3.04 -15.83
N GLY A 271 -6.18 -2.95 -16.95
CA GLY A 271 -6.48 -2.01 -18.04
C GLY A 271 -6.31 -0.53 -17.64
N LEU A 272 -5.50 -0.24 -16.62
CA LEU A 272 -5.22 1.10 -16.12
C LEU A 272 -4.00 1.71 -16.85
N PRO A 273 -3.93 3.06 -16.98
CA PRO A 273 -2.73 3.71 -17.49
C PRO A 273 -1.54 3.40 -16.59
N GLN A 274 -0.34 3.32 -17.16
CA GLN A 274 0.91 3.11 -16.41
C GLN A 274 1.32 4.36 -15.64
N ARG A 275 2.10 4.20 -14.57
CA ARG A 275 2.65 5.28 -13.75
C ARG A 275 3.99 5.75 -14.30
N THR A 276 3.99 6.40 -15.47
CA THR A 276 5.26 6.77 -16.12
C THR A 276 5.79 8.15 -15.70
N PHE A 277 5.15 8.86 -14.76
CA PHE A 277 5.65 10.16 -14.23
C PHE A 277 7.06 10.09 -13.67
N TYR A 278 7.49 8.91 -13.21
CA TYR A 278 8.84 8.67 -12.73
C TYR A 278 9.84 8.34 -13.84
N ALA A 279 9.36 7.98 -15.03
CA ALA A 279 10.18 7.77 -16.20
C ALA A 279 10.80 9.07 -16.70
N ASP A 280 12.09 9.02 -16.95
CA ASP A 280 12.83 10.02 -17.72
C ASP A 280 13.58 9.30 -18.84
N LYS A 281 13.71 9.93 -20.02
CA LYS A 281 14.56 9.40 -21.09
C LYS A 281 16.03 9.28 -20.66
N ALA A 282 16.41 10.05 -19.63
CA ALA A 282 17.71 10.00 -18.98
C ALA A 282 17.79 8.96 -17.84
N GLU A 283 16.80 8.07 -17.66
CA GLU A 283 16.92 6.93 -16.76
C GLU A 283 18.21 6.18 -17.08
N VAL A 284 19.18 6.31 -16.18
CA VAL A 284 20.43 5.57 -16.28
C VAL A 284 20.04 4.10 -16.14
N LYS A 285 20.23 3.33 -17.23
CA LYS A 285 20.04 1.87 -17.25
C LYS A 285 20.89 1.25 -16.14
N ASN A 286 20.31 1.11 -14.96
CA ASN A 286 21.01 0.59 -13.81
C ASN A 286 21.05 -0.93 -13.93
N SER A 287 22.12 -1.45 -14.53
CA SER A 287 22.34 -2.88 -14.75
C SER A 287 22.53 -3.69 -13.46
N GLY A 288 22.56 -3.06 -12.29
CA GLY A 288 22.73 -3.71 -10.97
C GLY A 288 21.44 -4.15 -10.27
N ILE A 289 20.26 -3.90 -10.86
CA ILE A 289 18.97 -3.96 -10.13
C ILE A 289 18.36 -5.37 -9.99
N ASN A 290 18.90 -6.39 -10.65
CA ASN A 290 18.44 -7.79 -10.53
C ASN A 290 18.62 -8.40 -9.12
N ARG A 291 19.04 -7.63 -8.11
CA ARG A 291 19.28 -8.08 -6.73
C ARG A 291 18.16 -7.78 -5.73
N LEU A 292 17.18 -6.94 -6.05
CA LEU A 292 16.20 -6.46 -5.05
C LEU A 292 15.08 -7.46 -4.71
N LEU A 293 14.87 -8.48 -5.55
CA LEU A 293 13.94 -9.56 -5.24
C LEU A 293 14.74 -10.87 -5.27
N LYS A 294 14.87 -11.52 -4.10
CA LYS A 294 15.51 -12.85 -4.03
C LYS A 294 14.63 -13.86 -4.76
N GLY A 295 15.08 -14.20 -5.98
CA GLY A 295 14.65 -15.35 -6.77
C GLY A 295 13.28 -15.21 -7.43
N SER A 296 13.10 -15.98 -8.51
CA SER A 296 11.76 -16.29 -9.03
C SER A 296 10.90 -16.82 -7.88
N VAL A 297 9.74 -16.20 -7.66
CA VAL A 297 8.70 -16.83 -6.86
C VAL A 297 8.13 -17.91 -7.77
N ASP A 298 8.38 -19.18 -7.44
CA ASP A 298 7.59 -20.25 -8.04
C ASP A 298 6.13 -19.95 -7.73
N LEU A 299 5.36 -19.60 -8.75
CA LEU A 299 3.92 -19.39 -8.67
C LEU A 299 3.19 -20.71 -8.35
N ASP A 300 3.89 -21.84 -8.52
CA ASP A 300 3.47 -23.14 -8.03
C ASP A 300 3.85 -23.25 -6.55
N PRO A 301 2.88 -23.15 -5.61
CA PRO A 301 3.20 -23.33 -4.21
C PRO A 301 3.79 -24.73 -4.02
N LYS A 302 4.96 -24.80 -3.36
CA LYS A 302 5.46 -26.07 -2.80
C LYS A 302 4.56 -26.45 -1.64
N LEU A 303 3.40 -27.00 -1.97
CA LEU A 303 2.43 -27.46 -0.99
C LEU A 303 2.97 -28.72 -0.31
N SER A 304 2.73 -28.82 0.99
CA SER A 304 2.84 -30.11 1.68
C SER A 304 1.92 -31.13 0.98
N LYS A 305 2.20 -32.44 1.12
CA LYS A 305 1.31 -33.48 0.54
C LYS A 305 -0.14 -33.33 1.02
N GLU A 306 -0.33 -32.90 2.26
CA GLU A 306 -1.65 -32.63 2.84
C GLU A 306 -2.32 -31.39 2.24
N ASP A 307 -1.58 -30.30 2.02
CA ASP A 307 -2.14 -29.09 1.44
C ASP A 307 -2.35 -29.20 -0.07
N ALA A 308 -1.56 -30.03 -0.75
CA ALA A 308 -1.80 -30.42 -2.14
C ALA A 308 -3.11 -31.22 -2.27
N ALA A 309 -3.34 -32.19 -1.39
CA ALA A 309 -4.60 -32.94 -1.35
C ALA A 309 -5.80 -32.03 -1.02
N LYS A 310 -5.65 -31.09 -0.08
CA LYS A 310 -6.67 -30.07 0.19
C LYS A 310 -6.91 -29.15 -1.01
N LEU A 311 -5.86 -28.76 -1.74
CA LEU A 311 -5.98 -27.90 -2.91
C LEU A 311 -6.71 -28.61 -4.05
N GLU A 312 -6.39 -29.88 -4.33
CA GLU A 312 -7.08 -30.66 -5.36
C GLU A 312 -8.56 -30.86 -5.02
N ALA A 313 -8.88 -31.26 -3.78
CA ALA A 313 -10.27 -31.35 -3.31
C ALA A 313 -11.00 -29.99 -3.33
N TYR A 314 -10.26 -28.88 -3.23
CA TYR A 314 -10.80 -27.53 -3.29
C TYR A 314 -11.06 -27.05 -4.72
N LYS A 315 -10.15 -27.35 -5.67
CA LYS A 315 -10.31 -27.07 -7.10
C LYS A 315 -11.51 -27.83 -7.69
N GLU A 316 -11.71 -29.09 -7.29
CA GLU A 316 -12.86 -29.89 -7.70
C GLU A 316 -14.20 -29.29 -7.25
N LYS A 317 -14.23 -28.67 -6.06
CA LYS A 317 -15.45 -28.05 -5.49
C LYS A 317 -15.65 -26.59 -5.91
N THR A 318 -14.61 -25.97 -6.47
CA THR A 318 -14.62 -24.55 -6.84
C THR A 318 -13.89 -24.39 -8.18
N PRO A 319 -14.55 -24.74 -9.31
CA PRO A 319 -13.93 -24.62 -10.61
C PRO A 319 -13.56 -23.16 -10.87
N VAL A 320 -12.26 -22.90 -11.01
CA VAL A 320 -11.76 -21.65 -11.57
C VAL A 320 -12.23 -21.66 -13.02
N LYS A 321 -13.12 -20.74 -13.41
CA LYS A 321 -13.48 -20.59 -14.82
C LYS A 321 -12.17 -20.28 -15.56
N PRO A 322 -11.75 -21.10 -16.54
CA PRO A 322 -10.71 -20.67 -17.46
C PRO A 322 -11.24 -19.41 -18.15
N GLU A 323 -10.44 -18.35 -18.17
CA GLU A 323 -10.70 -17.22 -19.04
C GLU A 323 -10.82 -17.75 -20.47
N GLN A 324 -11.96 -17.50 -21.09
CA GLN A 324 -12.11 -17.68 -22.52
C GLN A 324 -11.20 -16.65 -23.18
N GLY A 325 -10.02 -17.10 -23.61
CA GLY A 325 -9.10 -16.29 -24.39
C GLY A 325 -9.76 -15.84 -25.69
N GLY A 326 -9.72 -14.54 -25.92
CA GLY A 326 -10.00 -13.86 -27.18
C GLY A 326 -8.87 -12.89 -27.48
#